data_AF-A0A2S9GQT6-F1
#
_entry.id   AF-A0A2S9GQT6-F1
#
_cell.length_a   1.000
_cell.length_b   1.000
_cell.length_c   1.000
_cell.angle_alpha   90.00
_cell.angle_beta   90.00
_cell.angle_gamma   90.00
#
_symmetry.space_group_name_H-M   'P 1'
#
loop_
_entity.id
_entity.type
_entity.pdbx_description
1 polymer ?
#
loop_
_entity_poly.entity_id
_entity_poly.type
_entity_poly.pdbx_seq_one_letter_code
_entity_poly.pdbx_strand_id
1 'polypeptide(L)' 'APERIFIAEAWVSSNERLSRYLRPDELHTAFQFDFLRAPWRAEVLRDVVDDAIASAASVGAPPTWVLSNH' A
#
# COMPACT_ATOMS: atom_id res chain seq x y z
N ALA A 1 14.50 18.24 -14.94
CA ALA A 1 13.63 17.07 -15.15
C ALA A 1 12.73 16.91 -13.94
N PRO A 2 11.51 16.37 -14.05
CA PRO A 2 10.67 16.09 -12.89
C PRO A 2 11.33 15.06 -11.97
N GLU A 3 10.89 15.03 -10.71
CA GLU A 3 11.28 14.02 -9.74
C GLU A 3 10.92 12.61 -10.23
N ARG A 4 11.78 11.63 -9.94
CA ARG A 4 11.56 10.23 -10.29
C ARG A 4 11.00 9.50 -9.08
N ILE A 5 9.92 8.76 -9.29
CA ILE A 5 9.19 8.05 -8.24
C ILE A 5 9.36 6.54 -8.43
N PHE A 6 9.61 5.84 -7.32
CA PHE A 6 9.62 4.37 -7.26
C PHE A 6 8.30 3.84 -6.69
N ILE A 7 7.68 2.92 -7.42
CA ILE A 7 6.46 2.23 -7.01
C ILE A 7 6.78 0.74 -6.89
N ALA A 8 6.61 0.18 -5.70
CA ALA A 8 6.89 -1.23 -5.46
C ALA A 8 5.68 -2.11 -5.81
N GLU A 9 5.94 -3.20 -6.51
CA GLU A 9 5.09 -4.38 -6.51
C GLU A 9 5.71 -5.39 -5.54
N ALA A 10 5.23 -5.42 -4.30
CA ALA A 10 5.81 -6.24 -3.23
C ALA A 10 4.76 -7.09 -2.53
N TRP A 11 4.94 -8.42 -2.58
CA TRP A 11 4.15 -9.37 -1.80
C TRP A 11 4.81 -9.63 -0.45
N VAL A 12 4.14 -9.21 0.62
CA VAL A 12 4.63 -9.36 1.99
C VAL A 12 3.49 -9.84 2.91
N SER A 13 3.84 -10.27 4.11
CA SER A 13 2.89 -10.91 5.03
C SER A 13 1.94 -9.95 5.75
N SER A 14 2.20 -8.65 5.75
CA SER A 14 1.35 -7.63 6.40
C SER A 14 1.67 -6.22 5.93
N ASN A 15 0.74 -5.28 6.16
CA ASN A 15 0.96 -3.86 5.91
C ASN A 15 2.06 -3.25 6.80
N GLU A 16 2.26 -3.75 8.02
CA GLU A 16 3.42 -3.38 8.87
C GLU A 16 4.76 -3.80 8.21
N ARG A 17 4.80 -4.95 7.54
CA ARG A 17 5.98 -5.35 6.79
C ARG A 17 6.19 -4.47 5.55
N LEU A 18 5.10 -4.13 4.85
CA LEU A 18 5.13 -3.28 3.66
C LEU A 18 5.61 -1.86 3.98
N SER A 19 5.15 -1.25 5.09
CA SER A 19 5.52 0.11 5.48
C SER A 19 7.02 0.28 5.74
N ARG A 20 7.74 -0.79 6.09
CA ARG A 20 9.21 -0.76 6.23
C ARG A 20 9.92 -0.42 4.92
N TYR A 21 9.31 -0.69 3.76
CA TYR A 21 9.86 -0.34 2.44
C TYR A 21 9.49 1.08 2.01
N LEU A 22 8.61 1.76 2.74
CA LEU A 22 8.04 3.06 2.38
C LEU A 22 8.56 4.20 3.28
N ARG A 23 9.69 3.98 3.95
CA ARG A 23 10.32 5.02 4.76
C ARG A 23 10.84 6.15 3.86
N PRO A 24 11.04 7.37 4.39
CA PRO A 24 11.44 8.53 3.59
C PRO A 24 12.72 8.35 2.76
N ASP A 25 13.60 7.42 3.13
CA ASP A 25 14.87 7.10 2.48
C ASP A 25 14.83 5.83 1.60
N GLU A 26 13.65 5.24 1.38
CA GLU A 26 13.44 3.98 0.66
C GLU A 26 12.54 4.19 -0.58
N LEU A 27 11.48 3.38 -0.78
CA LEU A 27 10.56 3.50 -1.91
C LEU A 27 9.45 4.52 -1.59
N HIS A 28 8.88 5.13 -2.64
CA HIS A 28 7.92 6.21 -2.46
C HIS A 28 6.51 5.68 -2.15
N THR A 29 6.13 4.53 -2.71
CA THR A 29 4.85 3.85 -2.44
C THR A 29 4.88 2.41 -2.95
N ALA A 30 3.84 1.62 -2.62
CA ALA A 30 3.69 0.24 -3.05
C ALA A 30 2.22 -0.15 -3.26
N PHE A 31 1.96 -1.10 -4.15
CA PHE A 31 0.63 -1.64 -4.42
C PHE A 31 0.01 -2.32 -3.19
N GLN A 32 -1.28 -2.03 -2.96
CA GLN A 32 -2.08 -2.64 -1.90
C GLN A 32 -2.73 -3.94 -2.36
N PHE A 33 -2.03 -5.07 -2.17
CA PHE A 33 -2.53 -6.40 -2.54
C PHE A 33 -3.69 -6.91 -1.69
N ASP A 34 -3.82 -6.45 -0.44
CA ASP A 34 -4.97 -6.79 0.38
C ASP A 34 -6.25 -6.16 -0.17
N PHE A 35 -6.16 -4.93 -0.69
CA PHE A 35 -7.27 -4.27 -1.37
C PHE A 35 -7.63 -4.98 -2.69
N LEU A 36 -6.62 -5.34 -3.49
CA LEU A 36 -6.83 -6.06 -4.75
C LEU A 36 -7.54 -7.40 -4.56
N ARG A 37 -7.29 -8.09 -3.44
CA ARG A 37 -7.87 -9.41 -3.13
C ARG A 37 -9.14 -9.35 -2.29
N ALA A 38 -9.48 -8.18 -1.76
CA ALA A 38 -10.64 -8.05 -0.90
C ALA A 38 -11.92 -8.40 -1.67
N PRO A 39 -12.85 -9.18 -1.07
CA PRO A 39 -14.15 -9.38 -1.66
C PRO A 39 -14.89 -8.03 -1.79
N TRP A 40 -15.76 -7.92 -2.80
CA TRP A 40 -16.61 -6.74 -2.99
C TRP A 40 -17.73 -6.66 -1.92
N ARG A 41 -17.32 -6.38 -0.68
CA ARG A 41 -18.16 -6.25 0.50
C ARG A 41 -17.72 -5.01 1.25
N ALA A 42 -18.67 -4.09 1.47
CA ALA A 42 -18.36 -2.75 1.96
C ALA A 42 -17.61 -2.73 3.31
N GLU A 43 -17.92 -3.66 4.21
CA GLU A 43 -17.24 -3.78 5.51
C GLU A 43 -15.79 -4.23 5.33
N VAL A 44 -15.56 -5.29 4.55
CA VAL A 44 -14.21 -5.83 4.33
C VAL A 44 -13.31 -4.82 3.61
N LEU A 45 -13.85 -4.11 2.61
CA LEU A 45 -13.09 -3.07 1.92
C LEU A 45 -12.72 -1.91 2.85
N ARG A 46 -13.62 -1.51 3.76
CA ARG A 46 -13.31 -0.47 4.75
C ARG A 46 -12.19 -0.89 5.69
N ASP A 47 -12.27 -2.11 6.25
CA ASP A 47 -11.25 -2.62 7.17
C ASP A 47 -9.86 -2.66 6.51
N VAL A 48 -9.78 -3.14 5.27
CA VAL A 48 -8.53 -3.19 4.50
C VAL A 48 -8.01 -1.79 4.17
N VAL A 49 -8.89 -0.86 3.81
CA VAL A 49 -8.50 0.52 3.49
C VAL A 49 -7.96 1.23 4.73
N ASP A 50 -8.63 1.09 5.87
CA ASP A 50 -8.24 1.71 7.13
C ASP A 50 -6.88 1.18 7.62
N ASP A 51 -6.64 -0.13 7.55
CA ASP A 51 -5.36 -0.74 7.93
C ASP A 51 -4.20 -0.28 7.02
N ALA A 52 -4.43 -0.24 5.71
CA ALA A 52 -3.43 0.21 4.74
C ALA A 52 -3.08 1.70 4.92
N ILE A 53 -4.08 2.56 5.13
CA ILE A 53 -3.88 3.98 5.43
C ILE A 53 -3.09 4.15 6.72
N ALA A 54 -3.50 3.50 7.80
CA ALA A 54 -2.84 3.61 9.10
C ALA A 54 -1.38 3.13 9.04
N SER A 55 -1.13 2.01 8.36
CA SER A 55 0.21 1.45 8.19
C SER A 55 1.12 2.34 7.35
N ALA A 56 0.66 2.88 6.23
CA ALA A 56 1.45 3.79 5.40
C ALA A 56 1.72 5.13 6.11
N ALA A 57 0.72 5.67 6.81
CA ALA A 57 0.83 6.90 7.59
C ALA A 57 1.89 6.79 8.71
N SER A 58 2.11 5.58 9.26
CA SER A 58 3.13 5.35 10.30
C SER A 58 4.56 5.69 9.87
N VAL A 59 4.83 5.74 8.56
CA VAL A 59 6.12 6.12 7.96
C VAL A 59 6.04 7.37 7.09
N GLY A 60 4.88 8.06 7.08
CA GLY A 60 4.67 9.28 6.29
C GLY A 60 4.48 9.04 4.79
N ALA A 61 4.15 7.80 4.38
CA ALA A 61 3.95 7.44 2.97
C ALA A 61 2.46 7.38 2.59
N PRO A 62 2.11 7.60 1.32
CA PRO A 62 0.76 7.38 0.83
C PRO A 62 0.51 5.90 0.48
N PRO A 63 -0.70 5.36 0.72
CA PRO A 63 -1.10 4.08 0.15
C PRO A 63 -1.36 4.21 -1.37
N THR A 64 -1.06 3.15 -2.14
CA THR A 64 -1.38 3.07 -3.57
C THR A 64 -2.35 1.94 -3.86
N TRP A 65 -3.49 2.28 -4.47
CA TRP A 65 -4.56 1.33 -4.80
C TRP A 65 -4.41 0.81 -6.22
N VAL A 66 -4.63 -0.49 -6.39
CA VAL A 66 -4.74 -1.14 -7.70
C VAL A 66 -6.04 -1.96 -7.72
N LEU A 67 -6.82 -1.80 -8.79
CA LEU A 67 -8.08 -2.55 -8.99
C LEU A 67 -7.87 -3.85 -9.79
N SER A 68 -6.79 -3.91 -10.55
CA SER A 68 -6.38 -5.07 -11.34
C SER A 68 -4.88 -4.96 -11.68
N ASN A 69 -4.24 -6.09 -11.90
CA ASN A 69 -2.93 -6.22 -12.53
C ASN A 69 -2.96 -7.41 -13.52
N HIS A 70 -1.81 -7.71 -14.14
CA HIS A 70 -1.68 -8.72 -15.20
C HIS A 70 -1.63 -10.15 -14.65
#